data_AF-A0A2N5YV55-F1
#
_entry.id   AF-A0A2N5YV55-F1
#
_cell.length_a   1.000
_cell.length_b   1.000
_cell.length_c   1.000
_cell.angle_alpha   90.00
_cell.angle_beta   90.00
_cell.angle_gamma   90.00
#
_symmetry.space_group_name_H-M   'P 1'
#
loop_
_entity.id
_entity.type
_entity.pdbx_description
1 polymer ?
#
loop_
_entity_poly.entity_id
_entity_poly.type
_entity_poly.pdbx_seq_one_letter_code
_entity_poly.pdbx_strand_id
1 'polypeptide(L)'
;MQADASDIFDVKKMAKFIAFVNSRNAFHSLQWHNVRYYYNPVLCRLEPIAFDMFAGNNEFSFENPISPMLLAESYFKPTYCLSHLMTDSIFEKEYFKYLDLFTNDLDYESFRSKYNEEYQYWDSLNKLEFIPYYFDTIQFQEVLDKIDTYLPIFKDSLEKHEYRQRYHELKNKPFFVAGMQKPLEFANKYLKVYKQSENKLLFKCFLQYDIDLIGLGDEDEIISEISETINNKNSGIVKIIEFNFTENMSDY
;
A
#
# COMPACT_ATOMS: atom_id res chain seq x y z
N MET A 1 4.03 -29.74 6.04
CA MET A 1 2.91 -29.75 5.08
C MET A 1 2.41 -28.32 5.02
N GLN A 2 2.45 -27.68 3.85
CA GLN A 2 1.92 -26.33 3.66
C GLN A 2 0.43 -26.48 3.31
N ALA A 3 -0.45 -25.78 4.01
CA ALA A 3 -1.90 -25.83 3.74
C ALA A 3 -2.24 -24.98 2.52
N ASP A 4 -3.16 -25.46 1.69
CA ASP A 4 -3.66 -24.72 0.53
C ASP A 4 -4.71 -23.69 0.96
N ALA A 5 -5.02 -22.73 0.08
CA ALA A 5 -6.03 -21.71 0.36
C ALA A 5 -7.40 -22.35 0.65
N SER A 6 -7.75 -23.43 -0.06
CA SER A 6 -8.98 -24.20 0.09
C SER A 6 -9.10 -25.02 1.37
N ASP A 7 -7.99 -25.24 2.07
CA ASP A 7 -8.00 -25.82 3.41
C ASP A 7 -8.36 -24.80 4.49
N ILE A 8 -8.13 -23.51 4.23
CA ILE A 8 -8.23 -22.43 5.21
C ILE A 8 -9.48 -21.58 5.00
N PHE A 9 -9.78 -21.22 3.76
CA PHE A 9 -10.80 -20.22 3.42
C PHE A 9 -12.04 -20.84 2.77
N ASP A 10 -13.18 -20.18 2.91
CA ASP A 10 -14.26 -20.31 1.94
C ASP A 10 -13.76 -19.70 0.63
N VAL A 11 -13.24 -20.57 -0.25
CA VAL A 11 -12.54 -20.19 -1.47
C VAL A 11 -13.39 -19.29 -2.35
N LYS A 12 -14.70 -19.54 -2.44
CA LYS A 12 -15.59 -18.73 -3.29
C LYS A 12 -15.68 -17.30 -2.77
N LYS A 13 -15.83 -17.14 -1.44
CA LYS A 13 -15.89 -15.81 -0.82
C LYS A 13 -14.53 -15.11 -0.91
N MET A 14 -13.44 -15.82 -0.64
CA MET A 14 -12.09 -15.26 -0.71
C MET A 14 -11.72 -14.83 -2.13
N ALA A 15 -11.97 -15.68 -3.12
CA ALA A 15 -11.75 -15.37 -4.53
C ALA A 15 -12.56 -14.16 -4.97
N LYS A 16 -13.85 -14.11 -4.60
CA LYS A 16 -14.73 -12.97 -4.90
C LYS A 16 -14.22 -11.67 -4.26
N PHE A 17 -13.77 -11.72 -3.00
CA PHE A 17 -13.22 -10.55 -2.32
C PHE A 17 -11.97 -10.01 -3.01
N ILE A 18 -10.99 -10.86 -3.30
CA ILE A 18 -9.74 -10.45 -3.96
C ILE A 18 -10.00 -9.95 -5.40
N ALA A 19 -10.89 -10.61 -6.14
CA ALA A 19 -11.29 -10.16 -7.48
C ALA A 19 -11.99 -8.79 -7.44
N PHE A 20 -12.83 -8.53 -6.44
CA PHE A 20 -13.47 -7.24 -6.26
C PHE A 20 -12.43 -6.15 -5.95
N VAL A 21 -11.50 -6.43 -5.04
CA VAL A 21 -10.43 -5.48 -4.69
C VAL A 21 -9.63 -5.06 -5.92
N ASN A 22 -9.17 -6.05 -6.70
CA ASN A 22 -8.36 -5.79 -7.89
C ASN A 22 -9.16 -5.03 -8.95
N SER A 23 -10.44 -5.39 -9.17
CA SER A 23 -11.30 -4.72 -10.15
C SER A 23 -11.82 -3.34 -9.73
N ARG A 24 -11.59 -2.92 -8.48
CA ARG A 24 -12.10 -1.63 -7.94
C ARG A 24 -11.01 -0.73 -7.37
N ASN A 25 -9.73 -1.06 -7.58
CA ASN A 25 -8.59 -0.35 -7.00
C ASN A 25 -8.65 -0.22 -5.47
N ALA A 26 -9.30 -1.16 -4.79
CA ALA A 26 -9.55 -1.08 -3.34
C ALA A 26 -8.43 -1.73 -2.51
N PHE A 27 -7.18 -1.59 -2.95
CA PHE A 27 -6.02 -2.29 -2.39
C PHE A 27 -5.76 -1.97 -0.91
N HIS A 28 -6.24 -0.82 -0.44
CA HIS A 28 -6.14 -0.43 0.97
C HIS A 28 -6.74 -1.48 1.91
N SER A 29 -7.79 -2.19 1.46
CA SER A 29 -8.42 -3.28 2.20
C SER A 29 -7.53 -4.50 2.43
N LEU A 30 -6.44 -4.65 1.67
CA LEU A 30 -5.48 -5.75 1.79
C LEU A 30 -4.29 -5.42 2.68
N GLN A 31 -4.20 -4.18 3.21
CA GLN A 31 -3.18 -3.87 4.20
C GLN A 31 -3.37 -4.72 5.45
N TRP A 32 -2.27 -5.13 6.09
CA TRP A 32 -2.28 -6.13 7.16
C TRP A 32 -3.22 -5.81 8.33
N HIS A 33 -3.48 -4.52 8.62
CA HIS A 33 -4.40 -4.07 9.66
C HIS A 33 -5.86 -3.95 9.19
N ASN A 34 -6.10 -4.05 7.88
CA ASN A 34 -7.42 -3.96 7.26
C ASN A 34 -8.04 -5.31 6.94
N VAL A 35 -7.21 -6.34 6.80
CA VAL A 35 -7.69 -7.71 6.56
C VAL A 35 -8.50 -8.23 7.75
N ARG A 36 -9.75 -8.61 7.51
CA ARG A 36 -10.67 -9.17 8.52
C ARG A 36 -11.25 -10.50 8.04
N TYR A 37 -11.40 -11.44 8.97
CA TYR A 37 -12.00 -12.74 8.70
C TYR A 37 -13.03 -13.11 9.75
N TYR A 38 -14.13 -13.71 9.31
CA TYR A 38 -15.05 -14.47 10.15
C TYR A 38 -14.69 -15.95 10.08
N TYR A 39 -14.55 -16.61 11.22
CA TYR A 39 -14.42 -18.06 11.26
C TYR A 39 -15.81 -18.69 11.27
N ASN A 40 -16.16 -19.39 10.19
CA ASN A 40 -17.39 -20.14 10.10
C ASN A 40 -17.20 -21.53 10.75
N PRO A 41 -17.82 -21.81 11.92
CA PRO A 41 -17.61 -23.06 12.64
C PRO A 41 -18.30 -24.27 12.01
N VAL A 42 -19.24 -24.05 11.08
CA VAL A 42 -19.94 -25.15 10.37
C VAL A 42 -19.08 -25.63 9.20
N LEU A 43 -18.47 -24.70 8.46
CA LEU A 43 -17.58 -25.00 7.35
C LEU A 43 -16.15 -25.29 7.80
N CYS A 44 -15.79 -24.90 9.04
CA CYS A 44 -14.42 -24.89 9.55
C CYS A 44 -13.48 -24.12 8.60
N ARG A 45 -13.91 -22.93 8.15
CA ARG A 45 -13.22 -22.09 7.18
C ARG A 45 -13.33 -20.61 7.53
N LEU A 46 -12.36 -19.82 7.07
CA LEU A 46 -12.35 -18.37 7.16
C LEU A 46 -13.08 -17.73 5.98
N GLU A 47 -13.89 -16.71 6.26
CA GLU A 47 -14.60 -15.90 5.28
C GLU A 47 -14.10 -14.45 5.36
N PRO A 48 -13.73 -13.80 4.25
CA PRO A 48 -13.28 -12.41 4.27
C PRO A 48 -14.41 -11.46 4.64
N ILE A 49 -14.08 -10.41 5.38
CA ILE A 49 -14.97 -9.28 5.65
C ILE A 49 -14.37 -8.05 4.96
N ALA A 50 -15.14 -7.46 4.04
CA ALA A 50 -14.81 -6.21 3.38
C ALA A 50 -14.66 -5.07 4.41
N PHE A 51 -13.53 -4.36 4.38
CA PHE A 51 -13.27 -3.22 5.24
C PHE A 51 -12.27 -2.27 4.59
N ASP A 52 -12.47 -0.96 4.82
CA ASP A 52 -11.59 0.12 4.36
C ASP A 52 -11.18 -0.03 2.90
N MET A 53 -12.21 -0.16 2.06
CA MET A 53 -12.10 -0.40 0.61
C MET A 53 -12.06 0.91 -0.17
N PHE A 54 -11.59 1.98 0.44
CA PHE A 54 -11.53 3.28 -0.23
C PHE A 54 -10.52 3.21 -1.37
N ALA A 55 -10.92 3.71 -2.54
CA ALA A 55 -10.07 3.83 -3.73
C ALA A 55 -9.74 5.32 -3.89
N GLY A 56 -8.88 5.82 -3.00
CA GLY A 56 -8.47 7.22 -2.95
C GLY A 56 -7.26 7.53 -3.83
N ASN A 57 -7.01 8.82 -4.05
CA ASN A 57 -5.85 9.29 -4.79
C ASN A 57 -4.54 8.75 -4.21
N ASN A 58 -3.76 8.09 -5.06
CA ASN A 58 -2.38 7.68 -4.80
C ASN A 58 -2.17 6.62 -3.71
N GLU A 59 -3.21 5.96 -3.20
CA GLU A 59 -2.99 4.95 -2.15
C GLU A 59 -2.20 3.74 -2.68
N PHE A 60 -2.30 3.44 -3.97
CA PHE A 60 -1.40 2.53 -4.66
C PHE A 60 -1.29 2.93 -6.15
N SER A 61 -0.43 3.91 -6.44
CA SER A 61 0.05 4.17 -7.80
C SER A 61 1.00 3.03 -8.23
N PHE A 62 0.46 1.82 -8.41
CA PHE A 62 1.22 0.80 -9.12
C PHE A 62 0.95 0.97 -10.61
N GLU A 63 2.01 0.91 -11.39
CA GLU A 63 1.95 0.72 -12.85
C GLU A 63 1.10 -0.51 -13.22
N ASN A 64 0.81 -1.40 -12.26
CA ASN A 64 0.02 -2.60 -12.40
C ASN A 64 -1.27 -2.58 -11.56
N PRO A 65 -2.46 -2.74 -12.18
CA PRO A 65 -3.77 -2.71 -11.51
C PRO A 65 -4.13 -4.06 -10.88
N ILE A 66 -3.20 -5.01 -10.96
CA ILE A 66 -3.33 -6.35 -10.44
C ILE A 66 -2.41 -6.38 -9.24
N SER A 67 -2.96 -6.70 -8.07
CA SER A 67 -2.21 -6.73 -6.81
C SER A 67 -0.81 -7.33 -7.02
N PRO A 68 0.26 -6.78 -6.41
CA PRO A 68 1.61 -7.37 -6.47
C PRO A 68 1.67 -8.84 -6.01
N MET A 69 0.57 -9.38 -5.47
CA MET A 69 0.29 -10.81 -5.44
C MET A 69 0.59 -11.53 -6.76
N LEU A 70 0.29 -10.95 -7.92
CA LEU A 70 0.32 -11.63 -9.22
C LEU A 70 1.59 -11.34 -10.02
N LEU A 71 2.31 -10.27 -9.66
CA LEU A 71 3.60 -9.92 -10.26
C LEU A 71 4.72 -10.38 -9.35
N ALA A 72 5.15 -11.62 -9.56
CA ALA A 72 6.35 -12.19 -8.96
C ALA A 72 7.65 -11.56 -9.52
N GLU A 73 7.66 -10.28 -9.88
CA GLU A 73 8.85 -9.55 -10.37
C GLU A 73 9.96 -9.45 -9.32
N SER A 74 9.63 -9.71 -8.06
CA SER A 74 10.62 -9.84 -7.01
C SER A 74 11.34 -11.19 -7.08
N TYR A 75 12.65 -11.21 -6.81
CA TYR A 75 13.39 -12.43 -6.50
C TYR A 75 13.04 -13.02 -5.12
N PHE A 76 12.23 -12.31 -4.34
CA PHE A 76 11.84 -12.67 -3.00
C PHE A 76 10.34 -12.95 -2.91
N LYS A 77 9.96 -13.89 -2.03
CA LYS A 77 8.55 -14.11 -1.72
C LYS A 77 7.94 -12.82 -1.17
N PRO A 78 6.78 -12.38 -1.70
CA PRO A 78 6.07 -11.25 -1.14
C PRO A 78 5.80 -11.53 0.34
N THR A 79 5.99 -10.51 1.18
CA THR A 79 5.65 -10.59 2.60
C THR A 79 4.13 -10.68 2.81
N TYR A 80 3.34 -10.48 1.76
CA TYR A 80 1.89 -10.65 1.74
C TYR A 80 1.51 -12.12 1.63
N CYS A 81 0.91 -12.65 2.70
CA CYS A 81 0.33 -14.00 2.75
C CYS A 81 -0.68 -14.25 1.61
N LEU A 82 -1.33 -13.19 1.13
CA LEU A 82 -2.30 -13.26 0.04
C LEU A 82 -1.70 -13.78 -1.27
N SER A 83 -0.41 -13.56 -1.54
CA SER A 83 0.24 -14.08 -2.76
C SER A 83 0.23 -15.61 -2.84
N HIS A 84 0.23 -16.30 -1.69
CA HIS A 84 0.12 -17.76 -1.63
C HIS A 84 -1.26 -18.27 -2.08
N LEU A 85 -2.31 -17.44 -2.09
CA LEU A 85 -3.65 -17.91 -2.49
C LEU A 85 -3.65 -18.44 -3.93
N MET A 86 -2.84 -17.86 -4.81
CA MET A 86 -2.76 -18.22 -6.23
C MET A 86 -2.00 -19.52 -6.50
N THR A 87 -1.34 -20.11 -5.49
CA THR A 87 -0.73 -21.42 -5.66
C THR A 87 -1.76 -22.55 -5.60
N ASP A 88 -2.95 -22.29 -5.05
CA ASP A 88 -4.08 -23.22 -5.04
C ASP A 88 -4.93 -23.08 -6.31
N SER A 89 -4.98 -24.15 -7.10
CA SER A 89 -5.77 -24.21 -8.34
C SER A 89 -7.28 -23.97 -8.16
N ILE A 90 -7.84 -24.30 -7.00
CA ILE A 90 -9.26 -24.09 -6.71
C ILE A 90 -9.53 -22.59 -6.52
N PHE A 91 -8.64 -21.91 -5.78
CA PHE A 91 -8.73 -20.46 -5.58
C PHE A 91 -8.54 -19.71 -6.89
N GLU A 92 -7.49 -20.05 -7.63
CA GLU A 92 -7.18 -19.46 -8.93
C GLU A 92 -8.39 -19.49 -9.87
N LYS A 93 -9.03 -20.66 -10.02
CA LYS A 93 -10.19 -20.81 -10.89
C LYS A 93 -11.37 -19.92 -10.48
N GLU A 94 -11.72 -19.90 -9.19
CA GLU A 94 -12.82 -19.04 -8.71
C GLU A 94 -12.44 -17.56 -8.82
N TYR A 95 -11.18 -17.19 -8.60
CA TYR A 95 -10.71 -15.81 -8.71
C TYR A 95 -10.92 -15.27 -10.13
N PHE A 96 -10.48 -15.99 -11.17
CA PHE A 96 -10.69 -15.54 -12.55
C PHE A 96 -12.13 -15.49 -12.95
N LYS A 97 -12.93 -16.45 -12.49
CA LYS A 97 -14.37 -16.43 -12.73
C LYS A 97 -15.01 -15.15 -12.17
N TYR A 98 -14.67 -14.75 -10.94
CA TYR A 98 -15.21 -13.51 -10.37
C TYR A 98 -14.59 -12.27 -10.97
N LEU A 99 -13.31 -12.30 -11.32
CA LEU A 99 -12.65 -11.18 -11.98
C LEU A 99 -13.29 -10.91 -13.33
N ASP A 100 -13.48 -11.95 -14.15
CA ASP A 100 -14.22 -11.88 -15.43
C ASP A 100 -15.64 -11.38 -15.24
N LEU A 101 -16.34 -11.87 -14.21
CA LEU A 101 -17.69 -11.38 -13.90
C LEU A 101 -17.66 -9.88 -13.62
N PHE A 102 -16.74 -9.44 -12.75
CA PHE A 102 -16.67 -8.04 -12.38
C PHE A 102 -16.24 -7.15 -13.53
N THR A 103 -15.28 -7.56 -14.36
CA THR A 103 -14.81 -6.77 -15.50
C THR A 103 -15.82 -6.74 -16.65
N ASN A 104 -16.52 -7.84 -16.93
CA ASN A 104 -17.57 -7.86 -17.95
C ASN A 104 -18.84 -7.10 -17.52
N ASP A 105 -19.18 -7.13 -16.23
CA ASP A 105 -20.30 -6.36 -15.68
C ASP A 105 -19.95 -4.87 -15.49
N LEU A 106 -18.70 -4.48 -15.72
CA LEU A 106 -18.18 -3.13 -15.51
C LEU A 106 -18.33 -2.29 -16.79
N ASP A 107 -19.52 -1.77 -17.00
CA ASP A 107 -19.67 -0.53 -17.76
C ASP A 107 -19.50 0.64 -16.78
N TYR A 108 -18.36 1.34 -16.88
CA TYR A 108 -18.05 2.49 -16.04
C TYR A 108 -19.13 3.58 -16.12
N GLU A 109 -19.67 3.85 -17.31
CA GLU A 109 -20.71 4.86 -17.49
C GLU A 109 -22.02 4.41 -16.83
N SER A 110 -22.36 3.13 -16.96
CA SER A 110 -23.50 2.54 -16.25
C SER A 110 -23.33 2.59 -14.73
N PHE A 111 -22.14 2.25 -14.22
CA PHE A 111 -21.83 2.33 -12.79
C PHE A 111 -21.94 3.77 -12.27
N ARG A 112 -21.29 4.70 -12.96
CA ARG A 112 -21.29 6.13 -12.62
C ARG A 112 -22.71 6.67 -12.62
N SER A 113 -23.48 6.38 -13.66
CA SER A 113 -24.89 6.79 -13.78
C SER A 113 -25.75 6.22 -12.66
N LYS A 114 -25.60 4.92 -12.38
CA LYS A 114 -26.41 4.22 -11.38
C LYS A 114 -26.18 4.71 -9.95
N TYR A 115 -24.92 4.96 -9.57
CA TYR A 115 -24.55 5.27 -8.19
C TYR A 115 -24.18 6.73 -7.97
N ASN A 116 -24.48 7.62 -8.93
CA ASN A 116 -24.06 9.02 -8.89
C ASN A 116 -24.52 9.74 -7.63
N GLU A 117 -25.78 9.56 -7.27
CA GLU A 117 -26.37 10.24 -6.12
C GLU A 117 -25.76 9.70 -4.81
N GLU A 118 -25.57 8.39 -4.70
CA GLU A 118 -25.02 7.77 -3.51
C GLU A 118 -23.57 8.16 -3.26
N TYR A 119 -22.68 8.08 -4.26
CA TYR A 119 -21.28 8.44 -4.00
C TYR A 119 -21.12 9.93 -3.70
N GLN A 120 -21.91 10.81 -4.34
CA GLN A 120 -21.90 12.24 -4.03
C GLN A 120 -22.35 12.50 -2.57
N TYR A 121 -23.39 11.78 -2.12
CA TYR A 121 -23.83 11.84 -0.73
C TYR A 121 -22.75 11.37 0.24
N TRP A 122 -22.17 10.19 0.03
CA TRP A 122 -21.12 9.65 0.91
C TRP A 122 -19.85 10.52 0.92
N ASP A 123 -19.43 11.05 -0.24
CA ASP A 123 -18.33 12.00 -0.32
C ASP A 123 -18.62 13.29 0.45
N SER A 124 -19.87 13.78 0.40
CA SER A 124 -20.26 14.98 1.15
C SER A 124 -20.11 14.78 2.67
N LEU A 125 -20.39 13.56 3.16
CA LEU A 125 -20.22 13.22 4.57
C LEU A 125 -18.74 13.09 4.94
N ASN A 126 -17.93 12.43 4.12
CA ASN A 126 -16.48 12.31 4.35
C ASN A 126 -15.81 13.70 4.40
N LYS A 127 -16.25 14.63 3.56
CA LYS A 127 -15.72 16.00 3.50
C LYS A 127 -16.05 16.87 4.71
N LEU A 128 -16.99 16.47 5.58
CA LEU A 128 -17.27 17.18 6.83
C LEU A 128 -16.06 17.17 7.77
N GLU A 129 -15.26 16.11 7.73
CA GLU A 129 -14.07 15.94 8.57
C GLU A 129 -12.78 15.91 7.74
N PHE A 130 -12.83 15.33 6.54
CA PHE A 130 -11.68 15.13 5.66
C PHE A 130 -11.87 15.86 4.33
N ILE A 131 -11.74 17.19 4.34
CA ILE A 131 -11.98 18.07 3.17
C ILE A 131 -11.30 17.60 1.87
N PRO A 132 -10.05 17.08 1.86
CA PRO A 132 -9.40 16.63 0.63
C PRO A 132 -9.90 15.29 0.07
N TYR A 133 -10.72 14.53 0.81
CA TYR A 133 -11.18 13.21 0.38
C TYR A 133 -12.29 13.34 -0.67
N TYR A 134 -12.13 12.64 -1.79
CA TYR A 134 -13.16 12.45 -2.80
C TYR A 134 -12.93 11.12 -3.53
N PHE A 135 -14.01 10.54 -4.05
CA PHE A 135 -13.91 9.35 -4.89
C PHE A 135 -13.47 9.74 -6.32
N ASP A 136 -12.28 9.27 -6.73
CA ASP A 136 -11.74 9.56 -8.06
C ASP A 136 -12.24 8.55 -9.10
N THR A 137 -13.16 9.02 -9.94
CA THR A 137 -13.76 8.20 -11.00
C THR A 137 -12.83 8.04 -12.22
N ILE A 138 -11.81 8.88 -12.39
CA ILE A 138 -10.85 8.81 -13.52
C ILE A 138 -9.89 7.63 -13.32
N GLN A 139 -9.29 7.52 -12.13
CA GLN A 139 -8.42 6.38 -11.77
C GLN A 139 -9.11 5.03 -11.93
N PHE A 140 -10.43 5.01 -11.74
CA PHE A 140 -11.21 3.81 -11.91
C PHE A 140 -11.17 3.27 -13.34
N GLN A 141 -11.36 4.14 -14.35
CA GLN A 141 -11.29 3.72 -15.76
C GLN A 141 -9.89 3.22 -16.13
N GLU A 142 -8.84 3.91 -15.67
CA GLU A 142 -7.45 3.49 -15.92
C GLU A 142 -7.16 2.10 -15.36
N VAL A 143 -7.76 1.75 -14.21
CA VAL A 143 -7.64 0.41 -13.62
C VAL A 143 -8.32 -0.64 -14.50
N LEU A 144 -9.50 -0.35 -15.04
CA LEU A 144 -10.20 -1.25 -15.96
C LEU A 144 -9.39 -1.50 -17.23
N ASP A 145 -8.90 -0.44 -17.87
CA ASP A 145 -8.11 -0.54 -19.11
C ASP A 145 -6.85 -1.39 -18.91
N LYS A 146 -6.19 -1.21 -17.76
CA LYS A 146 -5.03 -2.02 -17.42
C LYS A 146 -5.44 -3.47 -17.13
N ILE A 147 -6.55 -3.74 -16.45
CA ILE A 147 -7.01 -5.12 -16.22
C ILE A 147 -7.27 -5.81 -17.56
N ASP A 148 -7.97 -5.17 -18.49
CA ASP A 148 -8.23 -5.72 -19.82
C ASP A 148 -6.94 -6.02 -20.58
N THR A 149 -5.92 -5.18 -20.41
CA THR A 149 -4.60 -5.37 -21.02
C THR A 149 -3.85 -6.58 -20.41
N TYR A 150 -3.82 -6.71 -19.08
CA TYR A 150 -2.99 -7.71 -18.40
C TYR A 150 -3.68 -9.06 -18.18
N LEU A 151 -5.02 -9.09 -18.14
CA LEU A 151 -5.79 -10.29 -17.81
C LEU A 151 -5.56 -11.45 -18.78
N PRO A 152 -5.56 -11.28 -20.12
CA PRO A 152 -5.30 -12.39 -21.04
C PRO A 152 -3.88 -12.98 -20.88
N ILE A 153 -2.87 -12.11 -20.72
CA ILE A 153 -1.48 -12.51 -20.51
C ILE A 153 -1.36 -13.35 -19.24
N PHE A 154 -2.02 -12.91 -18.18
CA PHE A 154 -1.95 -13.57 -16.90
C PHE A 154 -2.66 -14.93 -16.89
N LYS A 155 -3.83 -15.03 -17.54
CA LYS A 155 -4.53 -16.31 -17.74
C LYS A 155 -3.66 -17.34 -18.47
N ASP A 156 -3.00 -16.92 -19.56
CA ASP A 156 -2.11 -17.80 -20.34
C ASP A 156 -0.91 -18.31 -19.52
N SER A 157 -0.26 -17.44 -18.73
CA SER A 157 0.87 -17.83 -17.86
C SER A 157 0.45 -18.87 -16.81
N LEU A 158 -0.78 -18.76 -16.30
CA LEU A 158 -1.33 -19.66 -15.31
C LEU A 158 -1.75 -21.02 -15.86
N GLU A 159 -2.32 -21.06 -17.07
CA GLU A 159 -2.57 -22.30 -17.82
C GLU A 159 -1.28 -23.08 -18.05
N LYS A 160 -0.17 -22.38 -18.27
CA LYS A 160 1.18 -22.96 -18.38
C LYS A 160 1.82 -23.28 -17.03
N HIS A 161 1.15 -22.97 -15.92
CA HIS A 161 1.62 -23.11 -14.54
C HIS A 161 2.92 -22.34 -14.21
N GLU A 162 3.31 -21.37 -15.04
CA GLU A 162 4.57 -20.64 -14.91
C GLU A 162 4.62 -19.82 -13.61
N TYR A 163 3.50 -19.18 -13.23
CA TYR A 163 3.43 -18.43 -11.98
C TYR A 163 3.70 -19.30 -10.75
N ARG A 164 3.10 -20.50 -10.68
CA ARG A 164 3.30 -21.44 -9.56
C ARG A 164 4.75 -21.86 -9.45
N GLN A 165 5.35 -22.26 -10.58
CA GLN A 165 6.76 -22.66 -10.64
C GLN A 165 7.66 -21.52 -10.17
N ARG A 166 7.47 -20.32 -10.74
CA ARG A 166 8.19 -19.11 -10.34
C ARG A 166 8.03 -18.79 -8.86
N TYR A 167 6.82 -18.88 -8.32
CA TYR A 167 6.52 -18.61 -6.91
C TYR A 167 7.30 -19.54 -5.97
N HIS A 168 7.41 -20.83 -6.32
CA HIS A 168 8.19 -21.79 -5.55
C HIS A 168 9.70 -21.55 -5.62
N GLU A 169 10.19 -20.98 -6.73
CA GLU A 169 11.60 -20.59 -6.91
C GLU A 169 11.98 -19.31 -6.15
N LEU A 170 11.01 -18.49 -5.75
CA LEU A 170 11.27 -17.27 -4.99
C LEU A 170 11.93 -17.55 -3.64
N LYS A 171 12.94 -16.76 -3.30
CA LYS A 171 13.66 -16.88 -2.03
C LYS A 171 12.89 -16.20 -0.91
N ASN A 172 12.89 -16.78 0.29
CA ASN A 172 12.39 -16.05 1.46
C ASN A 172 13.33 -14.89 1.77
N LYS A 173 12.80 -13.67 1.87
CA LYS A 173 13.56 -12.56 2.45
C LYS A 173 13.45 -12.65 3.97
N PRO A 174 14.55 -12.79 4.72
CA PRO A 174 14.47 -12.67 6.17
C PRO A 174 13.97 -11.28 6.50
N PHE A 175 12.84 -11.19 7.20
CA PHE A 175 12.25 -9.93 7.68
C PHE A 175 13.20 -9.18 8.63
N PHE A 176 14.14 -9.92 9.22
CA PHE A 176 15.13 -9.44 10.16
C PHE A 176 16.49 -10.07 9.85
N VAL A 177 17.49 -9.24 9.59
CA VAL A 177 18.90 -9.64 9.61
C VAL A 177 19.45 -9.17 10.94
N ALA A 178 19.74 -10.10 11.85
CA ALA A 178 20.29 -9.77 13.15
C ALA A 178 21.58 -8.95 12.99
N GLY A 179 21.69 -7.82 13.69
CA GLY A 179 22.85 -6.94 13.65
C GLY A 179 22.76 -5.77 12.66
N MET A 180 21.73 -5.68 11.81
CA MET A 180 21.46 -4.44 11.09
C MET A 180 20.59 -3.52 11.96
N GLN A 181 21.20 -2.50 12.58
CA GLN A 181 20.47 -1.25 12.80
C GLN A 181 20.16 -0.75 11.39
N LYS A 182 18.96 -1.01 10.88
CA LYS A 182 18.54 -0.38 9.63
C LYS A 182 18.81 1.13 9.78
N PRO A 183 19.42 1.81 8.78
CA PRO A 183 19.31 3.26 8.73
C PRO A 183 17.83 3.59 8.91
N LEU A 184 17.48 4.64 9.65
CA LEU A 184 16.08 5.05 9.81
C LEU A 184 15.48 5.28 8.42
N GLU A 185 14.91 4.23 7.80
CA GLU A 185 14.29 4.22 6.47
C GLU A 185 13.16 5.28 6.36
N PHE A 186 12.74 5.78 7.52
CA PHE A 186 11.65 6.71 7.70
C PHE A 186 12.11 8.09 8.23
N ALA A 187 13.41 8.37 8.34
CA ALA A 187 13.90 9.68 8.78
C ALA A 187 13.24 10.83 7.98
N ASN A 188 13.11 10.65 6.66
CA ASN A 188 12.42 11.58 5.76
C ASN A 188 10.89 11.69 5.96
N LYS A 189 10.25 10.72 6.62
CA LYS A 189 8.83 10.77 7.03
C LYS A 189 8.64 11.50 8.35
N TYR A 190 9.69 11.54 9.17
CA TYR A 190 9.67 12.08 10.52
C TYR A 190 10.20 13.52 10.61
N LEU A 191 11.20 13.84 9.79
CA LEU A 191 11.80 15.15 9.69
C LEU A 191 12.09 15.45 8.22
N LYS A 192 11.52 16.53 7.70
CA LYS A 192 11.91 17.07 6.39
C LYS A 192 12.69 18.35 6.59
N VAL A 193 13.81 18.46 5.90
CA VAL A 193 14.69 19.62 5.98
C VAL A 193 14.80 20.24 4.59
N TYR A 194 14.64 21.55 4.51
CA TYR A 194 14.73 22.31 3.27
C TYR A 194 15.78 23.41 3.43
N LYS A 195 16.76 23.46 2.53
CA LYS A 195 17.70 24.59 2.44
C LYS A 195 16.95 25.79 1.87
N GLN A 196 16.87 26.87 2.65
CA GLN A 196 16.26 28.14 2.23
C GLN A 196 17.31 29.15 1.74
N SER A 197 18.50 29.13 2.35
CA SER A 197 19.68 29.90 1.92
C SER A 197 20.95 29.17 2.34
N GLU A 198 22.11 29.74 2.05
CA GLU A 198 23.42 29.21 2.43
C GLU A 198 23.58 28.93 3.93
N ASN A 199 22.85 29.66 4.77
CA ASN A 199 22.94 29.57 6.22
C ASN A 199 21.58 29.33 6.90
N LYS A 200 20.55 28.89 6.15
CA LYS A 200 19.20 28.75 6.68
C LYS A 200 18.54 27.44 6.28
N LEU A 201 18.03 26.72 7.27
CA LEU A 201 17.23 25.50 7.08
C LEU A 201 15.83 25.66 7.65
N LEU A 202 14.86 25.11 6.92
CA LEU A 202 13.49 24.91 7.37
C LEU A 202 13.29 23.45 7.73
N PHE A 203 12.97 23.18 8.98
CA PHE A 203 12.62 21.87 9.50
C PHE A 203 11.11 21.73 9.58
N LYS A 204 10.58 20.64 9.03
CA LYS A 204 9.21 20.17 9.25
C LYS A 204 9.28 18.89 10.08
N CYS A 205 8.96 18.99 11.36
CA CYS A 205 8.98 17.89 12.31
C CYS A 205 7.58 17.27 12.42
N PHE A 206 7.51 15.97 12.16
CA PHE A 206 6.32 15.13 12.25
C PHE A 206 6.35 14.23 13.51
N LEU A 207 7.45 14.24 14.26
CA LEU A 207 7.62 13.48 15.50
C LEU A 207 7.04 14.21 16.69
N GLN A 208 6.44 13.47 17.63
CA GLN A 208 5.99 13.99 18.92
C GLN A 208 7.10 13.92 19.98
N TYR A 209 8.35 14.11 19.57
CA TYR A 209 9.54 14.11 20.40
C TYR A 209 10.35 15.37 20.11
N ASP A 210 11.19 15.75 21.07
CA ASP A 210 12.17 16.80 20.85
C ASP A 210 13.29 16.28 19.94
N ILE A 211 13.81 17.14 19.06
CA ILE A 211 14.91 16.81 18.16
C ILE A 211 16.09 17.69 18.51
N ASP A 212 17.20 17.08 18.91
CA ASP A 212 18.45 17.77 19.18
C ASP A 212 19.29 17.83 17.90
N LEU A 213 19.63 19.05 17.48
CA LEU A 213 20.60 19.35 16.45
C LEU A 213 21.97 19.42 17.14
N ILE A 214 22.83 18.45 16.86
CA ILE A 214 24.12 18.25 17.52
C ILE A 214 25.32 18.81 16.73
N GLY A 215 25.11 19.18 15.46
CA GLY A 215 26.17 19.72 14.62
C GLY A 215 25.86 19.71 13.12
N LEU A 216 26.76 20.33 12.36
CA LEU A 216 26.86 20.26 10.90
C LEU A 216 28.11 19.47 10.53
N GLY A 217 28.04 18.69 9.48
CA GLY A 217 29.10 17.79 9.06
C GLY A 217 28.76 17.10 7.76
N ASP A 218 29.60 16.15 7.38
CA ASP A 218 29.41 15.30 6.20
C ASP A 218 28.89 13.91 6.60
N GLU A 219 29.02 12.92 5.71
CA GLU A 219 28.58 11.54 5.98
C GLU A 219 29.44 10.82 7.03
N ASP A 220 30.67 11.29 7.28
CA ASP A 220 31.68 10.60 8.09
C ASP A 220 31.91 11.28 9.44
N GLU A 221 31.81 12.62 9.53
CA GLU A 221 32.08 13.36 10.77
C GLU A 221 31.24 14.63 10.97
N ILE A 222 31.09 15.02 12.24
CA ILE A 222 30.58 16.34 12.63
C ILE A 222 31.74 17.33 12.59
N ILE A 223 31.66 18.31 11.69
CA ILE A 223 32.71 19.30 11.44
C ILE A 223 32.50 20.55 12.30
N SER A 224 31.25 20.92 12.58
CA SER A 224 30.89 21.99 13.53
C SER A 224 29.85 21.52 14.54
N GLU A 225 30.12 21.70 15.82
CA GLU A 225 29.17 21.36 16.89
C GLU A 225 28.12 22.46 17.04
N ILE A 226 26.86 22.03 17.12
CA ILE A 226 25.70 22.88 17.37
C ILE A 226 24.92 22.24 18.51
N SER A 227 24.24 23.03 19.33
CA SER A 227 23.38 22.51 20.37
C SER A 227 22.08 23.29 20.38
N GLU A 228 21.14 22.84 19.55
CA GLU A 228 19.81 23.44 19.42
C GLU A 228 18.74 22.34 19.52
N THR A 229 17.64 22.61 20.22
CA THR A 229 16.56 21.64 20.40
C THR A 229 15.26 22.12 19.78
N ILE A 230 14.77 21.37 18.79
CA ILE A 230 13.40 21.50 18.28
C ILE A 230 12.45 20.84 19.28
N ASN A 231 11.86 21.66 20.15
CA ASN A 231 10.85 21.17 21.10
C ASN A 231 9.57 20.78 20.34
N ASN A 232 9.21 19.49 20.27
CA ASN A 232 7.95 19.04 19.66
C ASN A 232 7.26 17.90 20.44
N LYS A 233 7.68 17.67 21.69
CA LYS A 233 7.11 16.63 22.54
C LYS A 233 5.61 16.83 22.78
N ASN A 234 4.82 15.79 22.49
CA ASN A 234 3.36 15.72 22.75
C ASN A 234 2.52 16.86 22.15
N SER A 235 2.99 17.55 21.12
CA SER A 235 2.25 18.69 20.54
C SER A 235 1.04 18.27 19.71
N GLY A 236 1.03 17.04 19.18
CA GLY A 236 0.00 16.55 18.26
C GLY A 236 -0.05 17.28 16.91
N ILE A 237 0.88 18.20 16.64
CA ILE A 237 0.87 19.11 15.48
C ILE A 237 2.22 19.03 14.76
N VAL A 238 2.20 19.11 13.43
CA VAL A 238 3.42 19.26 12.63
C VAL A 238 4.07 20.60 12.94
N LYS A 239 5.31 20.58 13.43
CA LYS A 239 6.02 21.81 13.78
C LYS A 239 6.95 22.22 12.65
N ILE A 240 6.80 23.48 12.22
CA ILE A 240 7.64 24.09 11.19
C ILE A 240 8.54 25.11 11.89
N ILE A 241 9.86 24.93 11.76
CA ILE A 241 10.86 25.76 12.43
C ILE A 241 11.93 26.16 11.42
N GLU A 242 12.33 27.41 11.47
CA GLU A 242 13.47 27.93 10.71
C GLU A 242 14.64 28.16 11.66
N PHE A 243 15.80 27.61 11.32
CA PHE A 243 17.06 27.93 12.00
C PHE A 243 17.98 28.66 11.05
N ASN A 244 18.56 29.75 11.56
CA ASN A 244 19.65 30.46 10.93
C ASN A 244 20.94 30.01 11.62
N PHE A 245 21.84 29.49 10.81
CA PHE A 245 23.15 29.02 11.22
C PHE A 245 24.16 30.14 11.03
N THR A 246 25.19 30.14 11.87
CA THR A 246 26.30 31.08 11.73
C THR A 246 27.23 30.68 10.59
N GLU A 247 27.34 29.40 10.30
CA GLU A 247 28.18 28.84 9.25
C GLU A 247 27.47 28.78 7.90
N ASN A 248 28.27 28.81 6.83
CA ASN A 248 27.78 28.55 5.48
C ASN A 248 27.72 27.04 5.26
N MET A 249 26.52 26.50 5.01
CA MET A 249 26.35 25.07 4.76
C MET A 249 26.93 24.58 3.44
N SER A 250 27.49 25.47 2.62
CA SER A 250 28.22 25.08 1.42
C SER A 250 29.67 24.70 1.73
N ASP A 251 30.11 24.91 2.98
CA ASP A 251 31.44 24.53 3.49
C ASP A 251 31.46 23.10 4.04
N TYR A 252 30.33 22.38 3.99
CA TYR A 252 30.08 21.05 4.54
C TYR A 252 29.43 20.14 3.48
#